data_AF-A0A6S7IPH4-F1
#
_entry.id   AF-A0A6S7IPH4-F1
#
_cell.length_a   1.000
_cell.length_b   1.000
_cell.length_c   1.000
_cell.angle_alpha   90.00
_cell.angle_beta   90.00
_cell.angle_gamma   90.00
#
_symmetry.space_group_name_H-M   'P 1'
#
loop_
_entity.id
_entity.type
_entity.pdbx_description
1 polymer ?
#
loop_
_entity_poly.entity_id
_entity_poly.type
_entity_poly.pdbx_seq_one_letter_code
_entity_poly.pdbx_strand_id
1 'polypeptide(L)'
;MHDGDASEREKAQQAEQYQVKIQNNSFCLLLSGLADIYEQYGVLVSEVQKVNLLPFQRFDKFTGHMEKMKKMVKCLSDHNNCGKDKCFWPHYHKNKPGILNGQFVGTQIIEDHEVQHVHNTRRARQQEADNATTSPVMAAERKLADLTTQLVKGFREYVYSEDALEMVESTRFLTDLTSLAMQIREKGHILLGVLNADKFVRIAKKISRNVRVVNNQEIVRQYKIFVRRLASKTEAIAIPELQKMDSKNLIKKFLTSGGELYVGCEMVVEAIVVAAIKMTVESIAESDILRYNTHNSKLRSMSEEAVLIASYLQPCQSISGMETGIL
;
A
#
# COMPACT_ATOMS: atom_id res chain seq x y z
N MET A 1 -15.13 5.98 -51.98
CA MET A 1 -14.64 4.84 -52.79
C MET A 1 -13.12 4.94 -52.82
N HIS A 2 -12.43 4.24 -51.93
CA HIS A 2 -10.97 4.13 -52.00
C HIS A 2 -10.65 2.83 -52.74
N ASP A 3 -10.28 2.95 -54.01
CA ASP A 3 -9.64 1.88 -54.77
C ASP A 3 -8.21 1.70 -54.25
N GLY A 4 -8.08 1.05 -53.08
CA GLY A 4 -6.82 0.47 -52.67
C GLY A 4 -6.46 -0.69 -53.60
N ASP A 5 -5.18 -0.80 -53.95
CA ASP A 5 -4.61 -1.84 -54.80
C ASP A 5 -4.98 -3.24 -54.26
N ALA A 6 -4.99 -4.29 -55.11
CA ALA A 6 -5.45 -5.63 -54.71
C ALA A 6 -4.71 -6.15 -53.47
N SER A 7 -3.43 -5.79 -53.33
CA SER A 7 -2.61 -6.07 -52.15
C SER A 7 -3.09 -5.34 -50.88
N GLU A 8 -3.59 -4.11 -50.99
CA GLU A 8 -4.15 -3.37 -49.86
C GLU A 8 -5.50 -3.92 -49.42
N ARG A 9 -6.32 -4.40 -50.35
CA ARG A 9 -7.58 -5.09 -50.03
C ARG A 9 -7.34 -6.43 -49.34
N GLU A 10 -6.34 -7.18 -49.79
CA GLU A 10 -5.94 -8.44 -49.16
C GLU A 10 -5.37 -8.21 -47.75
N LYS A 11 -4.55 -7.17 -47.57
CA LYS A 11 -4.07 -6.73 -46.24
C LYS A 11 -5.21 -6.24 -45.34
N ALA A 12 -6.19 -5.53 -45.88
CA ALA A 12 -7.36 -5.08 -45.12
C ALA A 12 -8.25 -6.26 -44.69
N GLN A 13 -8.49 -7.24 -45.57
CA GLN A 13 -9.23 -8.46 -45.23
C GLN A 13 -8.47 -9.32 -44.22
N GLN A 14 -7.15 -9.44 -44.35
CA GLN A 14 -6.31 -10.09 -43.34
C GLN A 14 -6.38 -9.32 -42.01
N ALA A 15 -6.27 -8.00 -42.02
CA ALA A 15 -6.39 -7.17 -40.83
C ALA A 15 -7.75 -7.33 -40.14
N GLU A 16 -8.86 -7.33 -40.88
CA GLU A 16 -10.21 -7.62 -40.35
C GLU A 16 -10.31 -9.03 -39.77
N GLN A 17 -9.69 -10.03 -40.41
CA GLN A 17 -9.62 -11.39 -39.88
C GLN A 17 -8.77 -11.49 -38.60
N TYR A 18 -7.76 -10.64 -38.41
CA TYR A 18 -6.93 -10.61 -37.20
C TYR A 18 -7.50 -9.71 -36.10
N GLN A 19 -8.35 -8.73 -36.42
CA GLN A 19 -8.87 -7.74 -35.47
C GLN A 19 -9.76 -8.34 -34.36
N VAL A 20 -10.30 -9.55 -34.59
CA VAL A 20 -11.22 -10.26 -33.68
C VAL A 20 -10.57 -11.50 -33.06
N LYS A 21 -9.25 -11.65 -33.16
CA LYS A 21 -8.59 -12.92 -32.83
C LYS A 21 -7.35 -12.70 -31.99
N ILE A 22 -7.25 -13.44 -30.90
CA ILE A 22 -6.05 -13.46 -30.04
C ILE A 22 -5.22 -14.69 -30.41
N GLN A 23 -3.92 -14.50 -30.61
CA GLN A 23 -3.05 -15.55 -31.18
C GLN A 23 -2.32 -16.40 -30.13
N ASN A 24 -2.63 -16.25 -28.84
CA ASN A 24 -1.82 -16.91 -27.82
C ASN A 24 -2.60 -17.18 -26.51
N ASN A 25 -2.73 -18.46 -26.17
CA ASN A 25 -3.36 -18.92 -24.92
C ASN A 25 -2.60 -18.42 -23.68
N SER A 26 -1.27 -18.46 -23.73
CA SER A 26 -0.42 -17.97 -22.63
C SER A 26 -0.62 -16.48 -22.38
N PHE A 27 -0.78 -15.68 -23.44
CA PHE A 27 -1.07 -14.25 -23.31
C PHE A 27 -2.41 -14.00 -22.60
N CYS A 28 -3.48 -14.69 -23.00
CA CYS A 28 -4.79 -14.57 -22.35
C CYS A 28 -4.75 -14.98 -20.88
N LEU A 29 -4.06 -16.08 -20.56
CA LEU A 29 -3.87 -16.54 -19.18
C LEU A 29 -3.12 -15.51 -18.34
N LEU A 30 -2.03 -14.95 -18.87
CA LEU A 30 -1.26 -13.90 -18.20
C LEU A 30 -2.09 -12.64 -17.99
N LEU A 31 -2.79 -12.16 -19.02
CA LEU A 31 -3.63 -10.97 -18.94
C LEU A 31 -4.72 -11.12 -17.86
N SER A 32 -5.35 -12.30 -17.82
CA SER A 32 -6.38 -12.59 -16.82
C SER A 32 -5.83 -12.61 -15.40
N GLY A 33 -4.64 -13.18 -15.18
CA GLY A 33 -4.00 -13.17 -13.86
C GLY A 33 -3.46 -11.80 -13.47
N LEU A 34 -2.93 -11.03 -14.43
CA LEU A 34 -2.47 -9.67 -14.19
C LEU A 34 -3.61 -8.78 -13.71
N ALA A 35 -4.82 -8.91 -14.27
CA ALA A 35 -5.98 -8.16 -13.80
C ALA A 35 -6.22 -8.37 -12.29
N ASP A 36 -6.18 -9.61 -11.81
CA ASP A 36 -6.35 -9.93 -10.39
C ASP A 36 -5.21 -9.35 -9.52
N ILE A 37 -3.96 -9.41 -10.00
CA ILE A 37 -2.78 -8.84 -9.31
C ILE A 37 -2.91 -7.31 -9.21
N TYR A 38 -3.25 -6.63 -10.31
CA TYR A 38 -3.39 -5.17 -10.35
C TYR A 38 -4.57 -4.68 -9.52
N GLU A 39 -5.66 -5.43 -9.43
CA GLU A 39 -6.76 -5.11 -8.52
C GLU A 39 -6.28 -5.13 -7.06
N GLN A 40 -5.54 -6.17 -6.64
CA GLN A 40 -4.98 -6.21 -5.28
C GLN A 40 -3.93 -5.14 -5.03
N TYR A 41 -3.09 -4.84 -6.03
CA TYR A 41 -2.13 -3.74 -5.97
C TYR A 41 -2.85 -2.39 -5.75
N GLY A 42 -3.92 -2.12 -6.50
CA GLY A 42 -4.72 -0.91 -6.35
C GLY A 42 -5.34 -0.76 -4.96
N VAL A 43 -5.82 -1.87 -4.38
CA VAL A 43 -6.31 -1.90 -2.99
C VAL A 43 -5.19 -1.60 -1.99
N LEU A 44 -4.01 -2.20 -2.15
CA LEU A 44 -2.85 -1.95 -1.29
C LEU A 44 -2.44 -0.47 -1.29
N VAL A 45 -2.29 0.13 -2.46
CA VAL A 45 -1.97 1.56 -2.61
C VAL A 45 -3.03 2.42 -1.94
N SER A 46 -4.30 2.09 -2.16
CA SER A 46 -5.42 2.82 -1.54
C SER A 46 -5.40 2.76 -0.02
N GLU A 47 -5.07 1.61 0.59
CA GLU A 47 -4.96 1.49 2.05
C GLU A 47 -3.85 2.37 2.62
N VAL A 48 -2.69 2.43 1.94
CA VAL A 48 -1.56 3.27 2.37
C VAL A 48 -1.93 4.76 2.33
N GLN A 49 -2.78 5.17 1.40
CA GLN A 49 -3.22 6.56 1.21
C GLN A 49 -4.42 6.96 2.08
N LYS A 50 -5.02 6.03 2.86
CA LYS A 50 -6.17 6.38 3.71
C LYS A 50 -5.77 7.29 4.86
N VAL A 51 -6.39 8.46 4.89
CA VAL A 51 -6.16 9.53 5.89
C VAL A 51 -6.80 9.22 7.24
N ASN A 52 -8.00 8.63 7.26
CA ASN A 52 -8.75 8.39 8.50
C ASN A 52 -8.41 7.05 9.17
N LEU A 53 -7.14 6.69 9.27
CA LEU A 53 -6.66 5.49 9.96
C LEU A 53 -5.53 5.83 10.94
N LEU A 54 -5.54 5.19 12.11
CA LEU A 54 -4.38 5.22 12.99
C LEU A 54 -3.20 4.52 12.30
N PRO A 55 -1.95 4.90 12.59
CA PRO A 55 -0.78 4.36 11.90
C PRO A 55 -0.70 2.83 11.93
N PHE A 56 -0.97 2.21 13.09
CA PHE A 56 -1.00 0.75 13.24
C PHE A 56 -2.18 0.10 12.50
N GLN A 57 -3.34 0.75 12.43
CA GLN A 57 -4.49 0.23 11.69
C GLN A 57 -4.19 0.20 10.19
N ARG A 58 -3.50 1.22 9.67
CA ARG A 58 -3.04 1.26 8.28
C ARG A 58 -2.06 0.11 8.03
N PHE A 59 -1.08 -0.06 8.92
CA PHE A 59 -0.10 -1.14 8.83
C PHE A 59 -0.74 -2.55 8.86
N ASP A 60 -1.70 -2.77 9.76
CA ASP A 60 -2.40 -4.06 9.88
C ASP A 60 -3.19 -4.39 8.61
N LYS A 61 -3.91 -3.41 8.05
CA LYS A 61 -4.65 -3.60 6.80
C LYS A 61 -3.71 -3.88 5.64
N PHE A 62 -2.65 -3.10 5.51
CA PHE A 62 -1.62 -3.31 4.49
C PHE A 62 -1.03 -4.72 4.58
N THR A 63 -0.65 -5.15 5.77
CA THR A 63 -0.12 -6.50 6.02
C THR A 63 -1.16 -7.59 5.72
N GLY A 64 -2.43 -7.36 6.07
CA GLY A 64 -3.53 -8.26 5.73
C GLY A 64 -3.70 -8.47 4.22
N HIS A 65 -3.55 -7.40 3.43
CA HIS A 65 -3.57 -7.49 1.97
C HIS A 65 -2.33 -8.16 1.40
N MET A 66 -1.14 -7.96 1.98
CA MET A 66 0.06 -8.72 1.60
C MET A 66 -0.12 -10.23 1.85
N GLU A 67 -0.70 -10.62 3.00
CA GLU A 67 -1.01 -12.03 3.27
C GLU A 67 -2.05 -12.60 2.29
N LYS A 68 -2.99 -11.77 1.82
CA LYS A 68 -3.92 -12.15 0.75
C LYS A 68 -3.18 -12.42 -0.57
N MET A 69 -2.22 -11.59 -0.96
CA MET A 69 -1.39 -11.84 -2.15
C MET A 69 -0.53 -13.12 -2.01
N LYS A 70 -0.02 -13.41 -0.81
CA LYS A 70 0.65 -14.70 -0.57
C LYS A 70 -0.30 -15.89 -0.72
N LYS A 71 -1.55 -15.76 -0.30
CA LYS A 71 -2.59 -16.79 -0.51
C LYS A 71 -2.95 -16.93 -1.99
N MET A 72 -2.96 -15.86 -2.77
CA MET A 72 -3.13 -15.93 -4.23
C MET A 72 -2.10 -16.90 -4.83
N VAL A 73 -0.81 -16.77 -4.51
CA VAL A 73 0.22 -17.71 -5.01
C VAL A 73 -0.11 -19.18 -4.69
N LYS A 74 -0.61 -19.46 -3.47
CA LYS A 74 -0.92 -20.83 -3.03
C LYS A 74 -2.12 -21.47 -3.73
N CYS A 75 -3.06 -20.68 -4.25
CA CYS A 75 -4.29 -21.17 -4.87
C CYS A 75 -4.35 -20.93 -6.38
N LEU A 76 -3.26 -20.49 -7.00
CA LEU A 76 -3.22 -20.14 -8.41
C LEU A 76 -3.61 -21.33 -9.32
N SER A 77 -3.06 -22.52 -9.06
CA SER A 77 -3.32 -23.71 -9.86
C SER A 77 -4.62 -24.43 -9.53
N ASP A 78 -5.10 -24.31 -8.28
CA ASP A 78 -6.26 -25.05 -7.76
C ASP A 78 -7.25 -24.14 -7.04
N HIS A 79 -8.45 -24.04 -7.62
CA HIS A 79 -9.55 -23.28 -7.07
C HIS A 79 -10.07 -23.85 -5.74
N ASN A 80 -9.85 -25.14 -5.45
CA ASN A 80 -10.23 -25.75 -4.17
C ASN A 80 -9.48 -25.14 -2.98
N ASN A 81 -8.33 -24.50 -3.25
CA ASN A 81 -7.54 -23.77 -2.25
C ASN A 81 -7.93 -22.28 -2.16
N CYS A 82 -8.95 -21.83 -2.90
CA CYS A 82 -9.53 -20.51 -2.70
C CYS A 82 -10.35 -20.45 -1.41
N GLY A 83 -10.58 -19.24 -0.88
CA GLY A 83 -11.48 -19.06 0.26
C GLY A 83 -12.87 -19.58 -0.08
N LYS A 84 -13.49 -20.33 0.84
CA LYS A 84 -14.80 -20.99 0.66
C LYS A 84 -15.89 -20.06 0.09
N ASP A 85 -15.82 -18.77 0.42
CA ASP A 85 -16.83 -17.77 0.04
C ASP A 85 -16.33 -16.77 -1.03
N LYS A 86 -15.02 -16.75 -1.33
CA LYS A 86 -14.46 -15.79 -2.30
C LYS A 86 -13.16 -16.28 -2.93
N CYS A 87 -13.19 -16.43 -4.26
CA CYS A 87 -12.02 -16.70 -5.08
C CYS A 87 -10.96 -15.60 -4.94
N PHE A 88 -9.69 -16.00 -4.85
CA PHE A 88 -8.55 -15.06 -4.84
C PHE A 88 -8.09 -14.66 -6.25
N TRP A 89 -8.52 -15.40 -7.27
CA TRP A 89 -8.22 -15.19 -8.69
C TRP A 89 -9.52 -15.15 -9.52
N PRO A 90 -10.43 -14.21 -9.22
CA PRO A 90 -11.76 -14.20 -9.81
C PRO A 90 -11.75 -14.07 -11.34
N HIS A 91 -10.77 -13.37 -11.92
CA HIS A 91 -10.62 -13.31 -13.37
C HIS A 91 -9.93 -14.56 -13.90
N TYR A 92 -8.75 -14.90 -13.38
CA TYR A 92 -7.96 -16.03 -13.90
C TYR A 92 -8.69 -17.38 -13.80
N HIS A 93 -9.26 -17.74 -12.64
CA HIS A 93 -9.98 -19.02 -12.50
C HIS A 93 -11.29 -19.06 -13.30
N LYS A 94 -11.96 -17.92 -13.48
CA LYS A 94 -13.17 -17.85 -14.32
C LYS A 94 -12.85 -18.01 -15.80
N ASN A 95 -11.77 -17.39 -16.27
CA ASN A 95 -11.41 -17.35 -17.69
C ASN A 95 -10.61 -18.59 -18.13
N LYS A 96 -9.88 -19.26 -17.23
CA LYS A 96 -9.02 -20.42 -17.53
C LYS A 96 -9.74 -21.52 -18.32
N PRO A 97 -10.96 -22.00 -17.94
CA PRO A 97 -11.66 -23.02 -18.73
C PRO A 97 -12.02 -22.54 -20.14
N GLY A 98 -12.45 -21.29 -20.29
CA GLY A 98 -12.74 -20.70 -21.59
C GLY A 98 -11.51 -20.62 -22.48
N ILE A 99 -10.38 -20.17 -21.91
CA ILE A 99 -9.11 -20.03 -22.65
C ILE A 99 -8.62 -21.39 -23.13
N LEU A 100 -8.72 -22.43 -22.29
CA LEU A 100 -8.38 -23.81 -22.68
C LEU A 100 -9.27 -24.36 -23.80
N ASN A 101 -10.49 -23.83 -23.92
CA ASN A 101 -11.44 -24.16 -24.99
C ASN A 101 -11.36 -23.19 -26.19
N GLY A 102 -10.32 -22.35 -26.27
CA GLY A 102 -10.09 -21.44 -27.40
C GLY A 102 -10.97 -20.17 -27.37
N GLN A 103 -11.42 -19.73 -26.21
CA GLN A 103 -12.23 -18.51 -26.05
C GLN A 103 -11.74 -17.63 -24.90
N PHE A 104 -11.65 -16.33 -25.11
CA PHE A 104 -11.34 -15.36 -24.06
C PHE A 104 -12.30 -14.17 -24.14
N VAL A 105 -13.14 -13.97 -23.12
CA VAL A 105 -14.08 -12.84 -23.00
C VAL A 105 -14.94 -12.64 -24.27
N GLY A 106 -15.46 -13.74 -24.83
CA GLY A 106 -16.29 -13.72 -26.04
C GLY A 106 -15.52 -13.63 -27.36
N THR A 107 -14.18 -13.57 -27.31
CA THR A 107 -13.29 -13.54 -28.47
C THR A 107 -12.69 -14.93 -28.72
N GLN A 108 -12.63 -15.36 -29.98
CA GLN A 108 -12.02 -16.65 -30.34
C GLN A 108 -10.48 -16.54 -30.32
N ILE A 109 -9.82 -17.50 -29.69
CA ILE A 109 -8.38 -17.66 -29.72
C ILE A 109 -8.08 -18.59 -30.91
N ILE A 110 -7.29 -18.11 -31.88
CA ILE A 110 -6.77 -19.02 -32.92
C ILE A 110 -5.58 -19.76 -32.33
N GLU A 111 -5.40 -21.02 -32.73
CA GLU A 111 -4.23 -21.85 -32.45
C GLU A 111 -2.92 -21.06 -32.36
N ASP A 112 -2.07 -21.50 -31.42
CA ASP A 112 -0.66 -21.11 -31.29
C ASP A 112 0.05 -21.33 -32.63
N HIS A 113 -0.07 -20.38 -33.55
CA HIS A 113 1.08 -20.06 -34.37
C HIS A 113 2.08 -19.49 -33.38
N GLU A 114 2.98 -20.34 -32.88
CA GLU A 114 4.31 -19.90 -32.50
C GLU A 114 4.68 -18.84 -33.52
N VAL A 115 4.78 -17.59 -33.05
CA VAL A 115 5.02 -16.44 -33.88
C VAL A 115 6.42 -16.63 -34.46
N GLN A 116 6.53 -17.37 -35.56
CA GLN A 116 7.77 -17.62 -36.30
C GLN A 116 8.33 -16.30 -36.87
N HIS A 117 7.65 -15.17 -36.65
CA HIS A 117 7.96 -13.89 -37.27
C HIS A 117 8.35 -12.75 -36.33
N VAL A 118 8.55 -12.96 -35.00
CA VAL A 118 8.95 -11.83 -34.11
C VAL A 118 10.20 -12.09 -33.22
N HIS A 119 10.86 -13.25 -33.24
CA HIS A 119 11.88 -13.55 -32.22
C HIS A 119 13.28 -13.91 -32.75
N ASN A 120 14.01 -12.89 -33.25
CA ASN A 120 15.45 -12.96 -33.52
C ASN A 120 16.30 -12.37 -32.38
N THR A 121 15.98 -12.65 -31.11
CA THR A 121 16.92 -12.38 -30.01
C THR A 121 17.31 -13.68 -29.31
N ARG A 122 18.62 -13.86 -29.09
CA ARG A 122 19.21 -15.05 -28.44
C ARG A 122 18.58 -15.38 -27.09
N ARG A 123 18.04 -14.37 -26.40
CA ARG A 123 17.36 -14.47 -25.10
C ARG A 123 15.96 -15.08 -25.20
N ALA A 124 15.24 -14.82 -26.29
CA ALA A 124 13.93 -15.43 -26.56
C ALA A 124 14.05 -16.94 -26.85
N ARG A 125 15.06 -17.33 -27.65
CA ARG A 125 15.35 -18.76 -27.93
C ARG A 125 15.75 -19.56 -26.69
N GLN A 126 16.44 -18.93 -25.73
CA GLN A 126 16.77 -19.57 -24.45
C GLN A 126 15.52 -19.78 -23.58
N GLN A 127 14.60 -18.82 -23.54
CA GLN A 127 13.31 -18.99 -22.86
C GLN A 127 12.40 -20.03 -23.55
N GLU A 128 12.43 -20.15 -24.87
CA GLU A 128 11.69 -21.18 -25.61
C GLU A 128 12.22 -22.58 -25.32
N ALA A 129 13.54 -22.76 -25.24
CA ALA A 129 14.15 -24.05 -24.86
C ALA A 129 13.77 -24.48 -23.43
N ASP A 130 13.66 -23.53 -22.49
CA ASP A 130 13.19 -23.79 -21.11
C ASP A 130 11.66 -24.00 -21.01
N ASN A 131 10.89 -23.47 -21.97
CA ASN A 131 9.42 -23.58 -22.01
C ASN A 131 8.92 -24.79 -22.82
N ALA A 132 9.73 -25.37 -23.71
CA ALA A 132 9.35 -26.49 -24.59
C ALA A 132 8.95 -27.79 -23.84
N THR A 133 9.22 -27.89 -22.54
CA THR A 133 8.85 -29.03 -21.68
C THR A 133 7.71 -28.73 -20.70
N THR A 134 7.17 -27.51 -20.70
CA THR A 134 6.18 -27.06 -19.70
C THR A 134 4.90 -26.61 -20.37
N SER A 135 3.74 -27.13 -19.94
CA SER A 135 2.43 -26.70 -20.46
C SER A 135 2.29 -25.16 -20.44
N PRO A 136 1.69 -24.52 -21.47
CA PRO A 136 1.41 -23.08 -21.49
C PRO A 136 0.75 -22.56 -20.20
N VAL A 137 -0.11 -23.38 -19.60
CA VAL A 137 -0.75 -23.10 -18.31
C VAL A 137 0.28 -23.01 -17.19
N MET A 138 1.13 -24.02 -17.06
CA MET A 138 2.17 -24.03 -16.02
C MET A 138 3.18 -22.89 -16.18
N ALA A 139 3.52 -22.54 -17.43
CA ALA A 139 4.40 -21.41 -17.73
C ALA A 139 3.77 -20.07 -17.32
N ALA A 140 2.48 -19.87 -17.61
CA ALA A 140 1.72 -18.70 -17.18
C ALA A 140 1.59 -18.64 -15.65
N GLU A 141 1.27 -19.76 -15.01
CA GLU A 141 1.14 -19.85 -13.55
C GLU A 141 2.46 -19.54 -12.84
N ARG A 142 3.58 -20.08 -13.33
CA ARG A 142 4.92 -19.76 -12.78
C ARG A 142 5.19 -18.26 -12.86
N LYS A 143 4.95 -17.62 -14.01
CA LYS A 143 5.16 -16.17 -14.19
C LYS A 143 4.29 -15.32 -13.26
N LEU A 144 3.02 -15.68 -13.09
CA LEU A 144 2.10 -14.98 -12.18
C LEU A 144 2.49 -15.17 -10.71
N ALA A 145 2.90 -16.37 -10.33
CA ALA A 145 3.41 -16.67 -8.98
C ALA A 145 4.69 -15.88 -8.68
N ASP A 146 5.63 -15.86 -9.62
CA ASP A 146 6.90 -15.12 -9.50
C ASP A 146 6.65 -13.62 -9.35
N LEU A 147 5.82 -13.04 -10.22
CA LEU A 147 5.47 -11.62 -10.16
C LEU A 147 4.80 -11.27 -8.82
N THR A 148 3.81 -12.06 -8.39
CA THR A 148 3.10 -11.83 -7.12
C THR A 148 4.07 -11.91 -5.93
N THR A 149 4.99 -12.88 -5.95
CA THR A 149 6.00 -13.06 -4.91
C THR A 149 6.99 -11.89 -4.88
N GLN A 150 7.45 -11.43 -6.05
CA GLN A 150 8.33 -10.26 -6.17
C GLN A 150 7.65 -8.99 -5.66
N LEU A 151 6.37 -8.78 -6.00
CA LEU A 151 5.60 -7.64 -5.49
C LEU A 151 5.48 -7.67 -3.97
N VAL A 152 5.13 -8.81 -3.38
CA VAL A 152 5.04 -8.96 -1.91
C VAL A 152 6.39 -8.68 -1.25
N LYS A 153 7.49 -9.19 -1.83
CA LYS A 153 8.84 -8.93 -1.33
C LYS A 153 9.18 -7.44 -1.40
N GLY A 154 8.98 -6.81 -2.56
CA GLY A 154 9.22 -5.39 -2.75
C GLY A 154 8.40 -4.53 -1.80
N PHE A 155 7.11 -4.81 -1.63
CA PHE A 155 6.27 -4.09 -0.67
C PHE A 155 6.79 -4.17 0.76
N ARG A 156 7.28 -5.33 1.19
CA ARG A 156 7.84 -5.50 2.53
C ARG A 156 9.15 -4.72 2.70
N GLU A 157 9.98 -4.67 1.68
CA GLU A 157 11.29 -4.01 1.72
C GLU A 157 11.19 -2.49 1.59
N TYR A 158 10.26 -1.97 0.79
CA TYR A 158 10.21 -0.55 0.44
C TYR A 158 9.18 0.28 1.23
N VAL A 159 8.09 -0.33 1.75
CA VAL A 159 7.00 0.46 2.35
C VAL A 159 7.26 0.77 3.83
N TYR A 160 7.81 -0.18 4.59
CA TYR A 160 8.12 0.01 6.01
C TYR A 160 9.54 -0.46 6.32
N SER A 161 10.44 0.47 6.66
CA SER A 161 11.74 0.14 7.24
C SER A 161 11.59 -0.43 8.66
N GLU A 162 12.63 -1.05 9.21
CA GLU A 162 12.62 -1.55 10.60
C GLU A 162 12.30 -0.44 11.62
N ASP A 163 12.87 0.77 11.43
CA ASP A 163 12.55 1.95 12.25
C ASP A 163 11.08 2.35 12.14
N ALA A 164 10.51 2.26 10.94
CA ALA A 164 9.10 2.55 10.70
C ALA A 164 8.20 1.52 11.40
N LEU A 165 8.57 0.23 11.39
CA LEU A 165 7.86 -0.82 12.12
C LEU A 165 7.90 -0.59 13.64
N GLU A 166 9.07 -0.25 14.18
CA GLU A 166 9.22 0.02 15.61
C GLU A 166 8.36 1.24 16.03
N MET A 167 8.31 2.27 15.18
CA MET A 167 7.46 3.44 15.40
C MET A 167 5.98 3.08 15.30
N VAL A 168 5.57 2.26 14.33
CA VAL A 168 4.18 1.76 14.23
C VAL A 168 3.78 1.05 15.51
N GLU A 169 4.58 0.14 16.03
CA GLU A 169 4.26 -0.58 17.28
C GLU A 169 4.26 0.33 18.52
N SER A 170 5.14 1.33 18.52
CA SER A 170 5.14 2.37 19.54
C SER A 170 3.84 3.18 19.51
N THR A 171 3.35 3.57 18.32
CA THR A 171 2.06 4.24 18.17
C THR A 171 0.89 3.34 18.51
N ARG A 172 0.92 2.05 18.15
CA ARG A 172 -0.09 1.04 18.52
C ARG A 172 -0.26 1.00 20.03
N PHE A 173 0.83 0.87 20.76
CA PHE A 173 0.80 0.79 22.22
C PHE A 173 0.12 2.02 22.87
N LEU A 174 0.31 3.22 22.31
CA LEU A 174 -0.33 4.43 22.82
C LEU A 174 -1.79 4.59 22.36
N THR A 175 -2.10 4.20 21.13
CA THR A 175 -3.35 4.60 20.46
C THR A 175 -4.39 3.49 20.37
N ASP A 176 -4.03 2.22 20.58
CA ASP A 176 -4.98 1.10 20.64
C ASP A 176 -5.69 1.06 22.01
N LEU A 177 -6.55 2.05 22.22
CA LEU A 177 -7.32 2.23 23.45
C LEU A 177 -8.36 1.13 23.64
N THR A 178 -8.78 0.48 22.56
CA THR A 178 -9.74 -0.62 22.60
C THR A 178 -9.09 -1.84 23.24
N SER A 179 -7.90 -2.24 22.77
CA SER A 179 -7.13 -3.32 23.41
C SER A 179 -6.74 -2.99 24.84
N LEU A 180 -6.39 -1.73 25.13
CA LEU A 180 -6.10 -1.29 26.49
C LEU A 180 -7.33 -1.44 27.40
N ALA A 181 -8.49 -0.97 26.97
CA ALA A 181 -9.74 -1.10 27.72
C ALA A 181 -10.10 -2.58 27.98
N MET A 182 -9.90 -3.46 27.00
CA MET A 182 -10.09 -4.90 27.17
C MET A 182 -9.15 -5.49 28.23
N GLN A 183 -7.87 -5.13 28.22
CA GLN A 183 -6.92 -5.57 29.25
C GLN A 183 -7.26 -5.03 30.64
N ILE A 184 -7.82 -3.81 30.72
CA ILE A 184 -8.33 -3.25 31.98
C ILE A 184 -9.49 -4.08 32.51
N ARG A 185 -10.42 -4.52 31.65
CA ARG A 185 -11.55 -5.39 32.04
C ARG A 185 -11.09 -6.73 32.59
N GLU A 186 -10.01 -7.28 32.03
CA GLU A 186 -9.47 -8.58 32.41
C GLU A 186 -8.63 -8.50 33.71
N LYS A 187 -7.72 -7.52 33.80
CA LYS A 187 -6.66 -7.48 34.84
C LYS A 187 -6.88 -6.42 35.92
N GLY A 188 -7.80 -5.49 35.68
CA GLY A 188 -8.02 -4.31 36.52
C GLY A 188 -7.06 -3.16 36.21
N HIS A 189 -7.56 -1.93 36.37
CA HIS A 189 -6.83 -0.70 36.03
C HIS A 189 -5.60 -0.44 36.91
N ILE A 190 -5.62 -0.88 38.17
CA ILE A 190 -4.50 -0.68 39.12
C ILE A 190 -3.29 -1.48 38.66
N LEU A 191 -3.45 -2.80 38.47
CA LEU A 191 -2.38 -3.69 38.06
C LEU A 191 -1.84 -3.30 36.69
N LEU A 192 -2.72 -3.05 35.72
CA LEU A 192 -2.29 -2.66 34.37
C LEU A 192 -1.59 -1.31 34.35
N GLY A 193 -2.07 -0.36 35.17
CA GLY A 193 -1.43 0.95 35.34
C GLY A 193 -0.01 0.85 35.88
N VAL A 194 0.28 -0.15 36.73
CA VAL A 194 1.65 -0.41 37.22
C VAL A 194 2.50 -1.12 36.15
N LEU A 195 2.00 -2.21 35.57
CA LEU A 195 2.76 -3.03 34.62
C LEU A 195 3.19 -2.26 33.36
N ASN A 196 2.32 -1.36 32.87
CA ASN A 196 2.55 -0.66 31.61
C ASN A 196 3.18 0.73 31.80
N ALA A 197 3.33 1.24 33.02
CA ALA A 197 3.78 2.61 33.29
C ALA A 197 5.14 2.93 32.68
N ASP A 198 6.16 2.11 32.95
CA ASP A 198 7.52 2.39 32.47
C ASP A 198 7.62 2.29 30.95
N LYS A 199 6.92 1.31 30.37
CA LYS A 199 6.81 1.16 28.91
C LYS A 199 6.12 2.37 28.30
N PHE A 200 5.05 2.86 28.91
CA PHE A 200 4.36 4.08 28.48
C PHE A 200 5.28 5.29 28.50
N VAL A 201 5.98 5.53 29.60
CA VAL A 201 6.91 6.67 29.72
C VAL A 201 7.97 6.63 28.63
N ARG A 202 8.61 5.47 28.43
CA ARG A 202 9.65 5.30 27.40
C ARG A 202 9.12 5.62 26.00
N ILE A 203 7.95 5.09 25.65
CA ILE A 203 7.35 5.27 24.32
C ILE A 203 6.84 6.71 24.14
N ALA A 204 6.16 7.27 25.14
CA ALA A 204 5.63 8.63 25.10
C ALA A 204 6.75 9.66 24.90
N LYS A 205 7.90 9.49 25.58
CA LYS A 205 9.08 10.35 25.40
C LYS A 205 9.78 10.18 24.06
N LYS A 206 9.69 8.99 23.45
CA LYS A 206 10.21 8.74 22.10
C LYS A 206 9.38 9.48 21.05
N ILE A 207 8.06 9.52 21.24
CA ILE A 207 7.10 10.05 20.24
C ILE A 207 6.86 11.56 20.39
N SER A 208 6.61 12.05 21.62
CA SER A 208 6.31 13.46 21.89
C SER A 208 7.52 14.22 22.42
N ARG A 209 7.85 15.32 21.73
CA ARG A 209 8.95 16.22 22.11
C ARG A 209 8.66 16.94 23.44
N ASN A 210 7.43 17.35 23.68
CA ASN A 210 7.07 18.06 24.91
C ASN A 210 7.11 17.12 26.12
N VAL A 211 6.65 15.87 25.94
CA VAL A 211 6.69 14.86 27.02
C VAL A 211 8.13 14.47 27.37
N ARG A 212 9.10 14.62 26.46
CA ARG A 212 10.51 14.27 26.68
C ARG A 212 11.12 14.96 27.89
N VAL A 213 10.78 16.24 28.13
CA VAL A 213 11.32 17.05 29.23
C VAL A 213 10.56 16.88 30.55
N VAL A 214 9.41 16.21 30.55
CA VAL A 214 8.59 16.01 31.74
C VAL A 214 9.19 14.92 32.64
N ASN A 215 9.09 15.08 33.96
CA ASN A 215 9.54 14.07 34.92
C ASN A 215 8.79 12.72 34.71
N ASN A 216 9.53 11.61 34.69
CA ASN A 216 8.96 10.27 34.54
C ASN A 216 7.87 9.98 35.57
N GLN A 217 8.08 10.34 36.85
CA GLN A 217 7.10 10.06 37.92
C GLN A 217 5.77 10.77 37.68
N GLU A 218 5.83 11.98 37.13
CA GLU A 218 4.63 12.74 36.78
C GLU A 218 3.86 12.06 35.64
N ILE A 219 4.57 11.63 34.59
CA ILE A 219 3.95 10.86 33.48
C ILE A 219 3.32 9.56 34.01
N VAL A 220 3.99 8.85 34.91
CA VAL A 220 3.46 7.63 35.53
C VAL A 220 2.19 7.91 36.32
N ARG A 221 2.16 8.99 37.11
CA ARG A 221 0.98 9.42 37.88
C ARG A 221 -0.20 9.72 36.93
N GLN A 222 0.05 10.50 35.89
CA GLN A 222 -0.95 10.83 34.88
C GLN A 222 -1.45 9.59 34.13
N TYR A 223 -0.57 8.66 33.78
CA TYR A 223 -0.93 7.41 33.11
C TYR A 223 -1.87 6.56 33.98
N LYS A 224 -1.58 6.41 35.26
CA LYS A 224 -2.48 5.69 36.20
C LYS A 224 -3.85 6.35 36.30
N ILE A 225 -3.91 7.69 36.31
CA ILE A 225 -5.18 8.45 36.28
C ILE A 225 -5.94 8.17 34.99
N PHE A 226 -5.26 8.21 33.85
CA PHE A 226 -5.85 7.93 32.54
C PHE A 226 -6.45 6.52 32.48
N VAL A 227 -5.68 5.49 32.86
CA VAL A 227 -6.15 4.09 32.85
C VAL A 227 -7.37 3.91 33.75
N ARG A 228 -7.37 4.50 34.95
CA ARG A 228 -8.54 4.49 35.85
C ARG A 228 -9.77 5.14 35.21
N ARG A 229 -9.62 6.28 34.55
CA ARG A 229 -10.74 6.96 33.87
C ARG A 229 -11.24 6.19 32.66
N LEU A 230 -10.33 5.57 31.90
CA LEU A 230 -10.69 4.72 30.78
C LEU A 230 -11.50 3.51 31.26
N ALA A 231 -11.14 2.92 32.40
CA ALA A 231 -11.90 1.87 33.05
C ALA A 231 -13.34 2.33 33.32
N SER A 232 -13.51 3.43 34.05
CA SER A 232 -14.84 3.97 34.40
C SER A 232 -15.68 4.29 33.16
N LYS A 233 -15.08 4.78 32.08
CA LYS A 233 -15.80 5.11 30.84
C LYS A 233 -16.19 3.90 29.99
N THR A 234 -15.55 2.75 30.19
CA THR A 234 -15.81 1.52 29.44
C THR A 234 -16.47 0.43 30.28
N GLU A 235 -16.77 0.71 31.54
CA GLU A 235 -17.36 -0.23 32.49
C GLU A 235 -18.80 -0.64 32.11
N ALA A 236 -19.62 0.32 31.70
CA ALA A 236 -21.01 0.06 31.31
C ALA A 236 -21.16 -0.52 29.89
N ILE A 237 -20.07 -0.61 29.12
CA ILE A 237 -20.11 -1.07 27.73
C ILE A 237 -19.94 -2.59 27.70
N ALA A 238 -20.82 -3.28 26.96
CA ALA A 238 -20.72 -4.72 26.81
C ALA A 238 -19.43 -5.12 26.08
N ILE A 239 -18.80 -6.23 26.48
CA ILE A 239 -17.52 -6.69 25.90
C ILE A 239 -17.56 -6.82 24.37
N PRO A 240 -18.60 -7.44 23.75
CA PRO A 240 -18.65 -7.55 22.29
C PRO A 240 -18.77 -6.20 21.57
N GLU A 241 -19.37 -5.21 22.22
CA GLU A 241 -19.48 -3.85 21.70
C GLU A 241 -18.15 -3.10 21.85
N LEU A 242 -17.49 -3.24 23.00
CA LEU A 242 -16.19 -2.65 23.27
C LEU A 242 -15.14 -3.16 22.26
N GLN A 243 -15.11 -4.45 21.96
CA GLN A 243 -14.21 -5.05 20.98
C GLN A 243 -14.35 -4.48 19.57
N LYS A 244 -15.54 -3.99 19.20
CA LYS A 244 -15.82 -3.40 17.88
C LYS A 244 -15.62 -1.88 17.87
N MET A 245 -15.27 -1.28 19.01
CA MET A 245 -15.16 0.17 19.11
C MET A 245 -13.86 0.67 18.48
N ASP A 246 -13.97 1.77 17.73
CA ASP A 246 -12.81 2.48 17.22
C ASP A 246 -12.12 3.27 18.35
N SER A 247 -10.82 3.07 18.54
CA SER A 247 -10.03 3.79 19.54
C SER A 247 -10.07 5.31 19.36
N LYS A 248 -10.29 5.80 18.12
CA LYS A 248 -10.51 7.23 17.85
C LYS A 248 -11.77 7.77 18.54
N ASN A 249 -12.82 6.96 18.68
CA ASN A 249 -14.03 7.36 19.39
C ASN A 249 -13.82 7.43 20.90
N LEU A 250 -12.97 6.55 21.45
CA LEU A 250 -12.60 6.59 22.87
C LEU A 250 -11.80 7.86 23.20
N ILE A 251 -10.77 8.21 22.42
CA ILE A 251 -9.99 9.42 22.69
C ILE A 251 -10.82 10.70 22.48
N LYS A 252 -11.74 10.74 21.50
CA LYS A 252 -12.66 11.88 21.32
C LYS A 252 -13.50 12.13 22.57
N LYS A 253 -13.98 11.08 23.25
CA LYS A 253 -14.72 11.23 24.52
C LYS A 253 -13.86 11.85 25.63
N PHE A 254 -12.55 11.63 25.62
CA PHE A 254 -11.63 12.27 26.56
C PHE A 254 -11.40 13.75 26.25
N LEU A 255 -11.48 14.13 24.98
CA LEU A 255 -11.26 15.50 24.49
C LEU A 255 -12.53 16.36 24.50
N THR A 256 -13.72 15.75 24.54
CA THR A 256 -14.98 16.50 24.58
C THR A 256 -15.15 17.28 25.89
N SER A 257 -15.51 18.55 25.75
CA SER A 257 -15.58 19.58 26.80
C SER A 257 -16.58 19.31 27.93
N GLY A 258 -17.58 18.44 27.73
CA GLY A 258 -18.62 18.15 28.73
C GLY A 258 -18.17 17.34 29.96
N GLY A 259 -16.90 16.92 30.06
CA GLY A 259 -16.45 16.10 31.19
C GLY A 259 -14.97 16.17 31.57
N GLU A 260 -14.18 17.03 30.91
CA GLU A 260 -12.77 17.33 31.24
C GLU A 260 -11.92 16.10 31.63
N LEU A 261 -12.14 14.96 30.98
CA LEU A 261 -11.51 13.69 31.36
C LEU A 261 -10.00 13.68 31.13
N TYR A 262 -9.49 14.69 30.42
CA TYR A 262 -8.06 14.92 30.18
C TYR A 262 -7.37 15.66 31.35
N VAL A 263 -8.11 16.32 32.27
CA VAL A 263 -7.51 17.14 33.33
C VAL A 263 -6.74 16.28 34.34
N GLY A 264 -5.45 16.51 34.53
CA GLY A 264 -4.55 15.67 35.31
C GLY A 264 -4.04 14.43 34.57
N CYS A 265 -4.30 14.30 33.27
CA CYS A 265 -3.61 13.36 32.38
C CYS A 265 -3.29 13.96 31.01
N GLU A 266 -3.00 15.27 30.98
CA GLU A 266 -2.74 16.08 29.79
C GLU A 266 -1.59 15.52 28.97
N MET A 267 -0.49 15.13 29.62
CA MET A 267 0.71 14.60 28.94
C MET A 267 0.43 13.25 28.29
N VAL A 268 -0.45 12.46 28.90
CA VAL A 268 -0.88 11.17 28.35
C VAL A 268 -1.73 11.40 27.11
N VAL A 269 -2.73 12.27 27.20
CA VAL A 269 -3.59 12.62 26.07
C VAL A 269 -2.78 13.24 24.94
N GLU A 270 -1.83 14.12 25.24
CA GLU A 270 -0.91 14.70 24.26
C GLU A 270 -0.09 13.60 23.56
N ALA A 271 0.53 12.68 24.31
CA ALA A 271 1.30 11.59 23.72
C ALA A 271 0.45 10.72 22.78
N ILE A 272 -0.80 10.43 23.14
CA ILE A 272 -1.75 9.67 22.32
C ILE A 272 -2.10 10.44 21.05
N VAL A 273 -2.43 11.73 21.15
CA VAL A 273 -2.79 12.57 20.00
C VAL A 273 -1.60 12.71 19.05
N VAL A 274 -0.40 12.99 19.58
CA VAL A 274 0.84 13.06 18.79
C VAL A 274 1.11 11.71 18.12
N ALA A 275 0.92 10.59 18.82
CA ALA A 275 1.09 9.26 18.23
C ALA A 275 0.06 8.96 17.13
N ALA A 276 -1.17 9.43 17.26
CA ALA A 276 -2.22 9.23 16.27
C ALA A 276 -1.94 9.97 14.95
N ILE A 277 -1.22 11.10 15.02
CA ILE A 277 -0.77 11.87 13.83
C ILE A 277 0.63 11.45 13.37
N LYS A 278 1.42 10.78 14.21
CA LYS A 278 2.77 10.33 13.85
C LYS A 278 2.67 9.26 12.77
N MET A 279 3.35 9.44 11.64
CA MET A 279 3.26 8.53 10.48
C MET A 279 1.90 8.49 9.77
N THR A 280 1.05 9.52 9.94
CA THR A 280 -0.02 9.75 8.95
C THR A 280 0.56 10.16 7.61
N VAL A 281 -0.22 10.01 6.54
CA VAL A 281 0.19 10.42 5.17
C VAL A 281 0.63 11.89 5.18
N GLU A 282 -0.08 12.72 5.94
CA GLU A 282 0.23 14.13 6.16
C GLU A 282 1.56 14.31 6.89
N SER A 283 1.83 13.55 7.96
CA SER A 283 3.11 13.66 8.66
C SER A 283 4.31 13.15 7.84
N ILE A 284 4.08 12.20 6.93
CA ILE A 284 5.11 11.70 6.01
C ILE A 284 5.36 12.77 4.93
N ALA A 285 4.30 13.32 4.32
CA ALA A 285 4.39 14.41 3.36
C ALA A 285 5.01 15.67 3.97
N GLU A 286 4.62 16.05 5.19
CA GLU A 286 5.20 17.17 5.95
C GLU A 286 6.66 16.89 6.31
N SER A 287 7.02 15.66 6.71
CA SER A 287 8.41 15.27 7.00
C SER A 287 9.29 15.31 5.75
N ASP A 288 8.77 14.93 4.58
CA ASP A 288 9.51 14.98 3.32
C ASP A 288 9.62 16.40 2.77
N ILE A 289 8.57 17.24 2.92
CA ILE A 289 8.64 18.68 2.66
C ILE A 289 9.62 19.36 3.64
N LEU A 290 9.65 18.96 4.91
CA LEU A 290 10.64 19.45 5.90
C LEU A 290 12.05 19.01 5.53
N ARG A 291 12.27 17.75 5.14
CA ARG A 291 13.55 17.25 4.66
C ARG A 291 14.00 18.01 3.41
N TYR A 292 13.08 18.28 2.47
CA TYR A 292 13.34 19.07 1.28
C TYR A 292 13.69 20.52 1.63
N ASN A 293 12.96 21.16 2.55
CA ASN A 293 13.25 22.51 3.05
C ASN A 293 14.55 22.59 3.87
N THR A 294 14.94 21.50 4.54
CA THR A 294 16.21 21.42 5.28
C THR A 294 17.39 21.21 4.30
N HIS A 295 17.20 20.39 3.26
CA HIS A 295 18.17 20.20 2.17
C HIS A 295 18.33 21.45 1.27
N ASN A 296 17.27 22.25 1.13
CA ASN A 296 17.26 23.53 0.41
C ASN A 296 17.37 24.75 1.34
N SER A 297 17.82 24.57 2.59
CA SER A 297 18.21 25.73 3.40
C SER A 297 19.28 26.51 2.63
N LYS A 298 19.11 27.83 2.52
CA LYS A 298 19.83 28.80 1.68
C LYS A 298 21.36 28.92 1.97
N LEU A 299 22.03 27.86 2.41
CA LEU A 299 23.44 27.80 2.78
C LEU A 299 24.28 26.89 1.89
N ARG A 300 23.72 26.28 0.84
CA ARG A 300 24.53 25.73 -0.27
C ARG A 300 24.50 26.72 -1.43
N SER A 301 25.42 27.68 -1.41
CA SER A 301 25.82 28.36 -2.65
C SER A 301 26.22 27.26 -3.64
N MET A 302 25.45 27.13 -4.72
CA MET A 302 25.95 26.39 -5.88
C MET A 302 27.27 27.05 -6.29
N SER A 303 28.36 26.28 -6.40
CA SER A 303 29.61 26.79 -6.93
C SER A 303 29.36 27.32 -8.35
N GLU A 304 30.02 28.41 -8.73
CA GLU A 304 29.87 29.09 -10.02
C GLU A 304 30.05 28.14 -11.22
N GLU A 305 30.77 27.03 -11.06
CA GLU A 305 30.91 25.97 -12.07
C GLU A 305 29.59 25.28 -12.43
N ALA A 306 28.65 25.12 -11.49
CA ALA A 306 27.36 24.49 -11.77
C ALA A 306 26.40 25.43 -12.53
N VAL A 307 26.59 26.75 -12.42
CA VAL A 307 25.83 27.75 -13.17
C VAL A 307 26.30 27.80 -14.63
N LEU A 308 27.61 27.65 -14.86
CA LEU A 308 28.18 27.56 -16.20
C LEU A 308 27.67 26.34 -16.97
N ILE A 309 27.59 25.16 -16.35
CA ILE A 309 27.07 23.95 -17.01
C ILE A 309 25.58 24.09 -17.37
N ALA A 310 24.77 24.77 -16.55
CA ALA A 310 23.37 25.04 -16.85
C ALA A 310 23.20 26.04 -18.03
N SER A 311 24.14 26.98 -18.22
CA SER A 311 24.13 27.92 -19.34
C SER A 311 24.54 27.32 -20.69
N TYR A 312 25.28 26.19 -20.68
CA TYR A 312 25.68 25.46 -21.89
C TYR A 312 24.65 24.44 -22.39
N LEU A 313 23.55 24.20 -21.66
CA LEU A 313 22.51 23.22 -22.00
C LEU A 313 21.24 23.82 -22.62
N GLN A 314 21.25 25.10 -23.02
CA GLN A 314 20.28 25.63 -23.99
C GLN A 314 21.04 26.07 -25.24
N PRO A 315 20.70 25.51 -26.42
CA PRO A 315 19.67 26.17 -27.22
C PRO A 315 18.82 25.25 -28.11
N CYS A 316 17.52 25.54 -28.19
CA CYS A 316 16.80 25.79 -29.45
C CYS A 316 15.31 26.02 -29.17
N GLN A 317 14.94 27.24 -28.79
CA GLN A 317 13.65 27.82 -29.18
C GLN A 317 13.84 29.33 -29.40
N SER A 318 14.23 29.70 -30.62
CA SER A 318 13.89 31.01 -31.16
C SER A 318 12.45 30.94 -31.65
N ILE A 319 11.51 31.37 -30.80
CA ILE A 319 10.29 32.01 -31.29
C ILE A 319 10.55 33.50 -31.14
N SER A 320 10.97 34.11 -32.26
CA SER A 320 10.93 35.55 -32.45
C SER A 320 9.46 35.98 -32.49
N GLY A 321 8.96 36.46 -31.35
CA GLY A 321 7.86 37.42 -31.33
C GLY A 321 8.42 38.76 -30.88
N MET A 322 8.30 39.76 -31.75
CA MET A 322 8.42 41.22 -31.55
C MET A 322 9.47 41.89 -32.44
N GLU A 323 9.02 42.29 -33.62
CA GLU A 323 9.43 43.55 -34.26
C GLU A 323 8.15 44.42 -34.30
N THR A 324 8.11 45.47 -33.47
CA THR A 324 8.13 46.90 -33.88
C THR A 324 6.91 47.26 -34.73
N GLY A 325 5.92 48.03 -34.25
CA GLY A 325 6.00 49.41 -33.80
C GLY A 325 5.10 50.27 -34.72
N ILE A 326 4.70 51.48 -34.27
CA ILE A 326 4.06 52.55 -35.07
C ILE A 326 2.56 52.24 -35.36
N LEU A 327 1.55 52.91 -34.79
CA LEU A 327 1.31 54.34 -34.54
C LEU A 327 0.28 54.51 -33.41
#